data_AF-A0A4U6AM87-F1
#
_entry.id   AF-A0A4U6AM87-F1
#
_cell.length_a   1.000
_cell.length_b   1.000
_cell.length_c   1.000
_cell.angle_alpha   90.00
_cell.angle_beta   90.00
_cell.angle_gamma   90.00
#
_symmetry.space_group_name_H-M   'P 1'
#
loop_
_entity.id
_entity.type
_entity.pdbx_description
1 polymer ?
#
loop_
_entity_poly.entity_id
_entity_poly.type
_entity_poly.pdbx_seq_one_letter_code
_entity_poly.pdbx_strand_id
1 'polypeptide(L)' 'MEDVIMIKNRGDFGLWAIEVAKQIVSEQGFELARTARDGTEDEVRLAGNALGQAITNALLEVYDGLLQDVSDE' A
#
# COMPACT_ATOMS: atom_id res chain seq x y z
N MET A 1 -15.69 9.28 -5.55
CA MET A 1 -16.11 8.05 -4.87
C MET A 1 -15.03 7.04 -5.22
N GLU A 2 -14.13 6.76 -4.29
CA GLU A 2 -13.23 5.61 -4.44
C GLU A 2 -14.10 4.36 -4.52
N ASP A 3 -13.92 3.57 -5.57
CA ASP A 3 -14.52 2.24 -5.66
C ASP A 3 -13.89 1.40 -4.54
N VAL A 4 -14.60 1.28 -3.43
CA VAL A 4 -14.19 0.40 -2.32
C VAL A 4 -14.29 -1.04 -2.82
N ILE A 5 -13.14 -1.67 -3.06
CA ILE A 5 -13.09 -3.08 -3.43
C ILE A 5 -13.36 -3.91 -2.17
N MET A 6 -14.58 -4.44 -2.06
CA MET A 6 -14.95 -5.36 -0.99
C MET A 6 -14.31 -6.73 -1.23
N ILE A 7 -13.46 -7.18 -0.30
CA ILE A 7 -12.74 -8.45 -0.39
C ILE A 7 -13.64 -9.57 0.17
N LYS A 8 -14.32 -10.34 -0.70
CA LYS A 8 -15.20 -11.45 -0.27
C LYS A 8 -14.60 -12.83 -0.53
N ASN A 9 -13.55 -12.90 -1.35
CA ASN A 9 -12.87 -14.13 -1.69
C ASN A 9 -11.41 -13.87 -2.11
N ARG A 10 -10.64 -14.94 -2.35
CA ARG A 10 -9.22 -14.86 -2.72
C ARG A 10 -8.97 -14.13 -4.06
N GLY A 11 -9.91 -14.21 -5.00
CA GLY A 11 -9.86 -13.49 -6.27
C GLY A 11 -10.03 -11.99 -6.09
N ASP A 12 -11.00 -11.57 -5.27
CA ASP A 12 -11.22 -10.16 -4.91
C ASP A 12 -10.00 -9.59 -4.19
N PHE A 13 -9.41 -10.36 -3.26
CA PHE A 13 -8.16 -9.99 -2.60
C PHE A 13 -7.03 -9.77 -3.61
N GLY A 14 -6.90 -10.66 -4.60
CA GLY A 14 -5.90 -10.52 -5.66
C GLY A 14 -6.06 -9.25 -6.48
N LEU A 15 -7.30 -8.87 -6.82
CA LEU A 15 -7.59 -7.63 -7.54
C LEU A 15 -7.29 -6.39 -6.68
N TRP A 16 -7.76 -6.39 -5.43
CA TRP A 16 -7.45 -5.32 -4.47
C TRP A 16 -5.93 -5.14 -4.31
N ALA A 17 -5.19 -6.24 -4.12
CA ALA A 17 -3.74 -6.21 -3.94
C ALA A 17 -3.02 -5.63 -5.16
N ILE A 18 -3.50 -5.92 -6.37
CA ILE A 18 -2.95 -5.34 -7.60
C ILE A 18 -3.19 -3.83 -7.65
N GLU A 19 -4.41 -3.36 -7.38
CA GLU A 19 -4.72 -1.93 -7.44
C GLU A 19 -3.98 -1.14 -6.36
N VAL A 20 -3.93 -1.64 -5.13
CA VAL A 20 -3.17 -1.01 -4.04
C VAL A 20 -1.67 -1.01 -4.35
N ALA A 21 -1.11 -2.10 -4.87
CA ALA A 21 0.29 -2.14 -5.26
C ALA A 21 0.60 -1.12 -6.38
N LYS A 22 -0.26 -0.97 -7.38
CA LYS A 22 -0.10 0.05 -8.44
C LYS A 22 -0.09 1.45 -7.85
N GLN A 23 -1.01 1.76 -6.93
CA GLN A 23 -1.10 3.06 -6.29
C GLN A 23 0.14 3.38 -5.46
N ILE A 24 0.58 2.44 -4.60
CA ILE A 24 1.80 2.59 -3.79
C ILE A 24 3.02 2.82 -4.68
N VAL A 25 3.15 2.08 -5.79
CA VAL A 25 4.26 2.24 -6.73
C VAL A 25 4.19 3.58 -7.45
N SER A 26 3.01 4.02 -7.90
CA SER A 26 2.87 5.29 -8.63
C SER A 26 3.12 6.51 -7.76
N GLU A 27 2.72 6.46 -6.49
CA GLU A 27 2.89 7.57 -5.56
C GLU A 27 4.26 7.54 -4.88
N GLN A 28 4.54 6.48 -4.11
CA GLN A 28 5.71 6.40 -3.25
C GLN A 28 6.94 5.86 -3.99
N GLY A 29 6.75 4.88 -4.87
CA GLY A 29 7.83 4.29 -5.66
C GLY A 29 8.45 5.28 -6.65
N PHE A 30 7.62 6.11 -7.28
CA PHE A 30 8.09 7.18 -8.15
C PHE A 30 8.91 8.22 -7.40
N GLU A 31 8.45 8.69 -6.24
CA GLU A 31 9.18 9.67 -5.43
C GLU A 31 10.51 9.12 -4.93
N LEU A 32 10.56 7.85 -4.54
CA LEU A 32 11.84 7.20 -4.21
C LEU A 32 12.78 7.14 -5.41
N ALA A 33 12.28 6.78 -6.61
CA ALA A 33 13.11 6.74 -7.81
C ALA A 33 13.62 8.12 -8.22
N ARG A 34 12.77 9.15 -8.10
CA ARG A 34 13.12 10.55 -8.38
C ARG A 34 14.19 11.05 -7.43
N THR A 35 14.00 10.85 -6.12
CA THR A 35 14.96 11.28 -5.09
C THR A 35 16.27 10.50 -5.15
N ALA A 36 16.23 9.20 -5.49
CA ALA A 36 17.45 8.41 -5.68
C ALA A 36 18.31 8.91 -6.85
N ARG A 37 17.70 9.53 -7.86
CA ARG A 37 18.42 10.07 -9.02
C ARG A 37 18.98 11.47 -8.76
N ASP A 38 18.15 12.38 -8.25
CA ASP A 38 18.43 13.82 -8.26
C ASP A 38 18.44 14.45 -6.84
N GLY A 39 18.16 13.67 -5.79
CA GLY A 39 18.00 14.15 -4.42
C GLY A 39 19.21 13.93 -3.51
N THR A 40 19.08 14.41 -2.28
CA THR A 40 20.03 14.22 -1.19
C THR A 40 19.81 12.89 -0.47
N GLU A 41 20.80 12.42 0.28
CA GLU A 41 20.71 11.19 1.08
C GLU A 41 19.55 11.24 2.09
N ASP A 42 19.29 12.40 2.70
CA ASP A 42 18.16 12.58 3.60
C ASP A 42 16.81 12.48 2.88
N GLU A 43 16.69 13.01 1.67
CA GLU A 43 15.47 12.91 0.86
C GLU A 43 15.21 11.46 0.43
N VAL A 44 16.25 10.73 0.02
CA VAL A 44 16.15 9.30 -0.31
C VAL A 44 15.70 8.49 0.91
N ARG A 45 16.26 8.78 2.09
CA ARG A 45 15.87 8.13 3.34
C ARG A 45 14.40 8.40 3.68
N LEU A 46 13.96 9.65 3.54
CA LEU A 46 12.56 10.03 3.78
C LEU A 46 11.61 9.33 2.80
N ALA A 47 11.91 9.35 1.50
CA ALA A 47 11.10 8.68 0.48
C ALA A 47 11.04 7.16 0.67
N GLY A 48 12.17 6.54 1.04
CA GLY A 48 12.23 5.10 1.34
C GLY A 48 11.37 4.73 2.54
N ASN A 49 11.40 5.53 3.60
CA ASN A 49 10.54 5.34 4.77
C ASN A 49 9.06 5.50 4.42
N ALA A 50 8.70 6.49 3.59
CA ALA A 50 7.32 6.70 3.14
C ALA A 50 6.79 5.50 2.35
N LEU A 51 7.60 4.97 1.41
CA LEU A 51 7.25 3.76 0.66
C LEU A 51 7.06 2.54 1.59
N GLY A 52 8.01 2.31 2.50
CA GLY A 52 7.92 1.20 3.47
C GLY A 52 6.67 1.31 4.34
N GLN A 53 6.37 2.51 4.84
CA GLN A 53 5.19 2.77 5.66
C GLN A 53 3.89 2.52 4.89
N ALA A 54 3.81 2.95 3.63
CA ALA A 54 2.63 2.72 2.79
C ALA A 54 2.37 1.21 2.58
N ILE A 55 3.43 0.43 2.33
CA ILE A 55 3.33 -1.04 2.23
C ILE A 55 2.84 -1.64 3.55
N THR A 56 3.43 -1.24 4.68
CA THR A 56 3.01 -1.75 6.00
C THR A 56 1.55 -1.41 6.30
N ASN A 57 1.11 -0.18 6.03
CA ASN A 57 -0.27 0.24 6.25
C ASN A 57 -1.25 -0.61 5.43
N ALA A 58 -0.97 -0.85 4.15
CA ALA A 58 -1.80 -1.69 3.31
C ALA A 58 -1.90 -3.14 3.83
N LEU A 59 -0.80 -3.70 4.33
CA LEU A 59 -0.82 -5.04 4.92
C LEU A 59 -1.61 -5.10 6.24
N LEU A 60 -1.53 -4.05 7.06
CA LEU A 60 -2.31 -3.95 8.29
C LEU A 60 -3.80 -3.77 8.00
N GLU A 61 -4.17 -2.99 6.97
CA GLU A 61 -5.57 -2.83 6.56
C GLU A 61 -6.21 -4.17 6.18
N VAL A 62 -5.50 -5.01 5.43
CA VAL A 62 -5.95 -6.37 5.11
C VAL A 62 -6.10 -7.20 6.37
N TYR A 63 -5.10 -7.16 7.26
CA TYR A 63 -5.11 -7.94 8.49
C TYR A 63 -6.28 -7.55 9.39
N ASP A 64 -6.51 -6.25 9.59
CA ASP A 64 -7.60 -5.72 10.40
C ASP A 64 -8.96 -6.06 9.78
N GLY A 65 -9.09 -5.94 8.44
CA GLY A 65 -10.29 -6.36 7.72
C GLY A 65 -10.60 -7.85 7.89
N LEU A 66 -9.59 -8.71 7.88
CA LEU A 66 -9.74 -10.15 8.15
C LEU A 66 -10.16 -10.43 9.60
N LEU A 67 -9.67 -9.66 10.57
CA LEU A 67 -10.03 -9.85 11.98
C LEU A 67 -11.46 -9.37 12.31
N GLN A 68 -11.91 -8.29 11.66
CA GLN A 68 -13.27 -7.78 11.84
C GLN A 68 -14.32 -8.81 11.40
N ASP A 69 -14.09 -9.50 10.27
CA ASP A 69 -14.98 -10.55 9.76
C ASP A 69 -15.09 -11.77 10.71
N VAL A 70 -14.05 -12.03 11.52
CA VAL A 70 -14.00 -13.16 12.49
C VAL A 70 -14.65 -12.79 13.83
N SER A 71 -14.80 -11.49 14.13
CA SER A 71 -15.32 -11.02 15.42
C SER A 71 -16.84 -10.88 15.47
N ASP A 72 -17.50 -10.94 14.32
CA ASP A 72 -18.95 -10.82 14.16
C ASP A 72 -19.70 -12.18 14.14
N GLU A 73 -19.02 -13.30 14.48
CA GLU A 73 -19.62 -14.63 14.73
C GLU A 73 -19.92 -14.91 16.21
#